data_AF-A0A2N8TJP9-F1
#
_entry.id   AF-A0A2N8TJP9-F1
#
_cell.length_a   1.000
_cell.length_b   1.000
_cell.length_c   1.000
_cell.angle_alpha   90.00
_cell.angle_beta   90.00
_cell.angle_gamma   90.00
#
_symmetry.space_group_name_H-M   'P 1'
#
loop_
_entity.id
_entity.type
_entity.pdbx_description
1 polymer ?
#
loop_
_entity_poly.entity_id
_entity_poly.type
_entity_poly.pdbx_seq_one_letter_code
_entity_poly.pdbx_strand_id
1 'polypeptide(L)'
;MTNTKARTAALITPVGRDAQDEARALAADGRTGKAARRLRRGSWLKRGPAREAVELLAGGHTLPTSNAQALAALRQLDAGLVEELTALLDDGQQIAAVKLLRERTGIDLAGGYHLVLELGGRPAED
;
A
#
# COMPACT_ATOMS: atom_id res chain seq x y z
N MET A 1 -18.29 4.59 7.68
CA MET A 1 -17.21 4.69 8.69
C MET A 1 -15.94 4.20 8.01
N THR A 2 -15.07 5.12 7.58
CA THR A 2 -13.82 4.82 6.86
C THR A 2 -12.90 4.05 7.79
N ASN A 3 -12.42 2.87 7.37
CA ASN A 3 -11.48 2.11 8.17
C ASN A 3 -10.08 2.65 7.90
N THR A 4 -9.55 3.47 8.81
CA THR A 4 -8.29 4.20 8.63
C THR A 4 -7.13 3.28 8.22
N LYS A 5 -6.98 2.10 8.85
CA LYS A 5 -5.95 1.13 8.45
C LYS A 5 -6.21 0.56 7.06
N ALA A 6 -7.46 0.21 6.74
CA ALA A 6 -7.78 -0.29 5.40
C ALA A 6 -7.44 0.75 4.32
N ARG A 7 -7.72 2.03 4.58
CA ARG A 7 -7.40 3.13 3.67
C ARG A 7 -5.89 3.34 3.56
N THR A 8 -5.14 3.36 4.67
CA THR A 8 -3.67 3.44 4.64
C THR A 8 -3.09 2.29 3.82
N ALA A 9 -3.48 1.05 4.11
CA ALA A 9 -3.03 -0.12 3.36
C ALA A 9 -3.37 -0.03 1.86
N ALA A 10 -4.51 0.57 1.48
CA ALA A 10 -4.84 0.81 0.08
C ALA A 10 -3.85 1.78 -0.60
N LEU A 11 -3.50 2.86 0.09
CA LEU A 11 -2.60 3.91 -0.42
C LEU A 11 -1.13 3.47 -0.52
N ILE A 12 -0.74 2.44 0.24
CA ILE A 12 0.65 1.94 0.26
C ILE A 12 0.82 0.54 -0.34
N THR A 13 -0.20 0.01 -1.02
CA THR A 13 -0.09 -1.28 -1.73
C THR A 13 0.02 -1.03 -3.23
N PRO A 14 1.10 -1.46 -3.90
CA PRO A 14 1.21 -1.35 -5.34
C PRO A 14 0.11 -2.11 -6.07
N VAL A 15 -0.51 -1.46 -7.05
CA VAL A 15 -1.52 -2.04 -7.95
C VAL A 15 -1.21 -1.58 -9.37
N GLY A 16 -1.07 -2.52 -10.32
CA GLY A 16 -0.77 -2.19 -11.72
C GLY A 16 -1.78 -1.24 -12.36
N ARG A 17 -1.31 -0.39 -13.28
CA ARG A 17 -2.13 0.67 -13.91
C ARG A 17 -3.39 0.12 -14.60
N ASP A 18 -3.24 -0.92 -15.42
CA ASP A 18 -4.38 -1.56 -16.09
C ASP A 18 -5.46 -2.05 -15.10
N ALA A 19 -5.03 -2.53 -13.93
CA ALA A 19 -5.93 -2.97 -12.88
C ALA A 19 -6.71 -1.80 -12.28
N GLN A 20 -6.05 -0.65 -12.09
CA GLN A 20 -6.70 0.56 -11.61
C GLN A 20 -7.70 1.10 -12.63
N ASP A 21 -7.32 1.15 -13.91
CA ASP A 21 -8.15 1.66 -14.99
C ASP A 21 -9.41 0.77 -15.20
N GLU A 22 -9.24 -0.55 -15.24
CA GLU A 22 -10.37 -1.50 -15.28
C GLU A 22 -11.26 -1.40 -14.04
N ALA A 23 -10.67 -1.26 -12.84
CA ALA A 23 -11.45 -1.13 -11.62
C ALA A 23 -12.25 0.18 -11.59
N ARG A 24 -11.70 1.28 -12.11
CA ARG A 24 -12.39 2.56 -12.24
C ARG A 24 -13.57 2.45 -13.19
N ALA A 25 -13.40 1.82 -14.35
CA ALA A 25 -14.51 1.55 -15.28
C ALA A 25 -15.61 0.69 -14.63
N LEU A 26 -15.22 -0.40 -13.95
CA LEU A 26 -16.17 -1.22 -13.20
C LEU A 26 -16.90 -0.46 -12.09
N ALA A 27 -16.22 0.45 -11.40
CA ALA A 27 -16.83 1.27 -10.34
C ALA A 27 -17.83 2.28 -10.91
N ALA A 28 -17.53 2.90 -12.05
CA ALA A 28 -18.43 3.80 -12.76
C ALA A 28 -19.74 3.10 -13.17
N ASP A 29 -19.67 1.81 -13.53
CA ASP A 29 -20.83 0.97 -13.83
C ASP A 29 -21.57 0.46 -12.55
N GLY A 30 -21.20 0.92 -11.36
CA GLY A 30 -21.76 0.43 -10.08
C GLY A 30 -21.30 -0.98 -9.67
N ARG A 31 -20.35 -1.59 -10.40
CA ARG A 31 -19.86 -2.97 -10.20
C ARG A 31 -18.71 -3.03 -9.19
N THR A 32 -18.88 -2.37 -8.04
CA THR A 32 -17.84 -2.20 -6.99
C THR A 32 -17.22 -3.51 -6.49
N GLY A 33 -18.02 -4.57 -6.35
CA GLY A 33 -17.52 -5.90 -5.97
C GLY A 33 -16.57 -6.53 -7.00
N LYS A 34 -16.82 -6.31 -8.30
CA LYS A 34 -15.94 -6.77 -9.38
C LYS A 34 -14.68 -5.89 -9.46
N ALA A 35 -14.82 -4.58 -9.26
CA ALA A 35 -13.69 -3.65 -9.17
C ALA A 35 -12.72 -4.04 -8.05
N ALA A 36 -13.22 -4.27 -6.82
CA ALA A 36 -12.39 -4.69 -5.70
C ALA A 36 -11.70 -6.04 -5.97
N ARG A 37 -12.39 -6.99 -6.62
CA ARG A 37 -11.79 -8.27 -7.02
C ARG A 37 -10.70 -8.09 -8.09
N ARG A 38 -10.87 -7.12 -9.00
CA ARG A 38 -9.87 -6.78 -10.02
C ARG A 38 -8.60 -6.23 -9.40
N LEU A 39 -8.71 -5.28 -8.47
CA LEU A 39 -7.57 -4.67 -7.78
C LEU A 39 -6.76 -5.69 -6.97
N ARG A 40 -7.43 -6.69 -6.38
CA ARG A 40 -6.75 -7.77 -5.62
C ARG A 40 -5.98 -8.76 -6.49
N ARG A 41 -6.30 -8.87 -7.77
CA ARG A 41 -5.60 -9.80 -8.67
C ARG A 41 -4.27 -9.18 -9.10
N GLY A 42 -3.17 -9.84 -8.76
CA GLY A 42 -1.82 -9.33 -9.02
C GLY A 42 -1.37 -8.24 -8.05
N SER A 43 -2.05 -8.07 -6.91
CA SER A 43 -1.61 -7.18 -5.83
C SER A 43 -1.82 -7.83 -4.46
N TRP A 44 -1.25 -7.23 -3.42
CA TRP A 44 -1.35 -7.72 -2.03
C TRP A 44 -2.51 -7.08 -1.25
N LEU A 45 -3.49 -6.50 -1.95
CA LEU A 45 -4.66 -5.91 -1.31
C LEU A 45 -5.52 -6.99 -0.63
N LYS A 46 -5.80 -6.77 0.66
CA LYS A 46 -6.83 -7.51 1.39
C LYS A 46 -8.23 -7.01 1.04
N ARG A 47 -9.26 -7.75 1.42
CA ARG A 47 -10.67 -7.41 1.13
C ARG A 47 -11.07 -5.99 1.56
N GLY A 48 -10.69 -5.57 2.78
CA GLY A 48 -10.96 -4.22 3.29
C GLY A 48 -10.26 -3.13 2.48
N PRO A 49 -8.91 -3.14 2.41
CA PRO A 49 -8.14 -2.22 1.59
C PRO A 49 -8.58 -2.17 0.12
N ALA A 50 -8.98 -3.30 -0.46
CA ALA A 50 -9.48 -3.32 -1.84
C ALA A 50 -10.79 -2.54 -2.03
N ARG A 51 -11.64 -2.42 -1.01
CA ARG A 51 -12.85 -1.58 -1.09
C ARG A 51 -12.49 -0.10 -1.04
N GLU A 52 -11.64 0.27 -0.09
CA GLU A 52 -11.11 1.65 0.04
C GLU A 52 -10.37 2.07 -1.24
N ALA A 53 -9.61 1.16 -1.85
CA ALA A 53 -8.93 1.37 -3.13
C ALA A 53 -9.92 1.70 -4.26
N VAL A 54 -11.08 1.04 -4.32
CA VAL A 54 -12.13 1.37 -5.30
C VAL A 54 -12.70 2.77 -5.04
N GLU A 55 -12.98 3.11 -3.78
CA GLU A 55 -13.49 4.44 -3.42
C GLU A 55 -12.49 5.55 -3.76
N LEU A 56 -11.21 5.34 -3.49
CA LEU A 56 -10.12 6.22 -3.89
C LEU A 56 -10.08 6.44 -5.41
N LEU A 57 -10.11 5.36 -6.18
CA LEU A 57 -10.08 5.44 -7.65
C LEU A 57 -11.33 6.11 -8.23
N ALA A 58 -12.50 5.85 -7.66
CA ALA A 58 -13.75 6.50 -8.05
C ALA A 58 -13.74 8.01 -7.72
N GLY A 59 -13.07 8.39 -6.64
CA GLY A 59 -12.80 9.80 -6.28
C GLY A 59 -11.68 10.47 -7.07
N GLY A 60 -11.14 9.81 -8.10
CA GLY A 60 -10.11 10.37 -8.97
C GLY A 60 -8.67 10.21 -8.48
N HIS A 61 -8.45 9.63 -7.29
CA HIS A 61 -7.10 9.32 -6.82
C HIS A 61 -6.46 8.23 -7.68
N THR A 62 -5.14 8.14 -7.59
CA THR A 62 -4.34 7.03 -8.14
C THR A 62 -3.68 6.27 -7.01
N LEU A 63 -3.46 4.98 -7.21
CA LEU A 63 -2.73 4.12 -6.27
C LEU A 63 -1.29 3.94 -6.78
N PRO A 64 -0.32 3.65 -5.89
CA PRO A 64 1.05 3.38 -6.34
C PRO A 64 1.07 2.19 -7.29
N THR A 65 1.95 2.22 -8.30
CA THR A 65 2.17 1.11 -9.24
C THR A 65 3.48 0.37 -8.97
N SER A 66 4.30 0.84 -8.03
CA SER A 66 5.59 0.24 -7.64
C SER A 66 5.85 0.38 -6.14
N ASN A 67 6.79 -0.42 -5.60
CA ASN A 67 7.21 -0.32 -4.21
C ASN A 67 7.81 1.05 -3.88
N ALA A 68 8.62 1.63 -4.79
CA ALA A 68 9.15 2.98 -4.64
C ALA A 68 8.05 4.04 -4.46
N GLN A 69 6.99 3.99 -5.29
CA GLN A 69 5.84 4.90 -5.16
C GLN A 69 5.06 4.64 -3.87
N ALA A 70 4.90 3.38 -3.48
CA ALA A 70 4.25 3.02 -2.22
C ALA A 70 5.05 3.52 -1.00
N LEU A 71 6.38 3.49 -1.07
CA LEU A 71 7.25 3.99 -0.01
C LEU A 71 7.19 5.52 0.06
N ALA A 72 7.18 6.20 -1.09
CA ALA A 72 6.94 7.64 -1.14
C ALA A 72 5.57 8.01 -0.52
N ALA A 73 4.51 7.25 -0.83
CA ALA A 73 3.19 7.43 -0.22
C ALA A 73 3.23 7.21 1.30
N LEU A 74 3.94 6.17 1.78
CA LEU A 74 4.12 5.93 3.22
C LEU A 74 4.81 7.11 3.91
N ARG A 75 5.90 7.66 3.33
CA ARG A 75 6.60 8.85 3.86
C ARG A 75 5.69 10.06 3.99
N GLN A 76 4.79 10.28 3.03
CA GLN A 76 3.83 11.39 3.07
C GLN A 76 2.73 11.17 4.11
N LEU A 77 2.33 9.92 4.36
CA LEU A 77 1.27 9.58 5.31
C LEU A 77 1.76 9.53 6.76
N ASP A 78 2.96 9.00 7.00
CA ASP A 78 3.51 8.75 8.32
C ASP A 78 5.07 8.73 8.26
N ALA A 79 5.68 9.91 8.23
CA ALA A 79 7.13 10.05 8.19
C ALA A 79 7.80 9.46 9.45
N GLY A 80 7.18 9.61 10.63
CA GLY A 80 7.68 9.05 11.88
C GLY A 80 7.75 7.52 11.86
N LEU A 81 6.74 6.85 11.31
CA LEU A 81 6.81 5.40 11.09
C LEU A 81 7.98 5.01 10.16
N VAL A 82 8.29 5.80 9.13
CA VAL A 82 9.43 5.51 8.24
C VAL A 82 10.76 5.66 8.97
N GLU A 83 10.90 6.63 9.86
CA GLU A 83 12.07 6.79 10.72
C GLU A 83 12.23 5.60 11.68
N GLU A 84 11.16 5.17 12.34
CA GLU A 84 11.17 3.98 13.21
C GLU A 84 11.56 2.70 12.44
N LEU A 85 11.01 2.51 11.24
CA LEU A 85 11.36 1.37 10.38
C LEU A 85 12.82 1.43 9.92
N THR A 86 13.34 2.63 9.68
CA THR A 86 14.73 2.86 9.30
C THR A 86 15.67 2.48 10.44
N ALA A 87 15.41 2.94 11.66
CA ALA A 87 16.20 2.57 12.83
C ALA A 87 16.23 1.04 13.05
N LEU A 88 15.09 0.37 12.90
CA LEU A 88 15.04 -1.10 12.98
C LEU A 88 15.88 -1.78 11.89
N LEU A 89 15.92 -1.22 10.68
CA LEU A 89 16.74 -1.76 9.59
C LEU A 89 18.23 -1.53 9.82
N ASP A 90 18.61 -0.37 10.33
CA ASP A 90 20.00 -0.04 10.66
C ASP A 90 20.55 -0.96 11.76
N ASP A 91 19.68 -1.42 12.68
CA ASP A 91 20.00 -2.44 13.70
C ASP A 91 19.91 -3.90 13.18
N GLY A 92 19.68 -4.11 11.88
CA GLY A 92 19.54 -5.44 11.27
C GLY A 92 18.23 -6.18 11.61
N GLN A 93 17.23 -5.49 12.16
CA GLN A 93 15.97 -6.05 12.66
C GLN A 93 14.84 -6.05 11.60
N GLN A 94 15.11 -6.55 10.40
CA GLN A 94 14.15 -6.53 9.28
C GLN A 94 12.79 -7.17 9.62
N ILE A 95 12.78 -8.29 10.36
CA ILE A 95 11.54 -8.96 10.76
C ILE A 95 10.70 -8.06 11.69
N ALA A 96 11.35 -7.30 12.58
CA ALA A 96 10.67 -6.36 13.47
C ALA A 96 10.06 -5.20 12.66
N ALA A 97 10.80 -4.65 11.69
CA ALA A 97 10.29 -3.62 10.79
C ALA A 97 9.03 -4.07 10.02
N VAL A 98 9.04 -5.28 9.45
CA VAL A 98 7.87 -5.83 8.75
C VAL A 98 6.67 -5.99 9.69
N LYS A 99 6.89 -6.42 10.94
CA LYS A 99 5.83 -6.54 11.94
C LYS A 99 5.24 -5.18 12.30
N LEU A 100 6.08 -4.20 12.61
CA LEU A 100 5.67 -2.84 12.97
C LEU A 100 4.83 -2.21 11.85
N LEU A 101 5.33 -2.26 10.61
CA LEU A 101 4.63 -1.70 9.45
C LEU A 101 3.23 -2.30 9.29
N ARG A 102 3.10 -3.63 9.42
CA ARG A 102 1.81 -4.33 9.30
C ARG A 102 0.85 -3.97 10.42
N GLU A 103 1.34 -3.85 11.64
CA GLU A 103 0.52 -3.50 12.79
C GLU A 103 -0.05 -2.07 12.66
N ARG A 104 0.79 -1.12 12.25
CA ARG A 104 0.43 0.29 12.12
C ARG A 104 -0.50 0.54 10.94
N THR A 105 -0.25 -0.09 9.80
CA THR A 105 -0.93 0.23 8.54
C THR A 105 -1.99 -0.78 8.12
N GLY A 106 -1.94 -2.02 8.63
CA GLY A 106 -2.82 -3.11 8.19
C GLY A 106 -2.44 -3.73 6.84
N ILE A 107 -1.29 -3.37 6.25
CA ILE A 107 -0.80 -3.98 5.01
C ILE A 107 -0.65 -5.50 5.14
N ASP A 108 -0.71 -6.20 4.01
CA ASP A 108 -0.41 -7.63 3.97
C ASP A 108 1.06 -7.94 4.28
N LEU A 109 1.35 -9.19 4.65
CA LEU A 109 2.72 -9.65 4.90
C LEU A 109 3.63 -9.45 3.67
N ALA A 110 3.19 -9.85 2.48
CA ALA A 110 4.01 -9.71 1.28
C ALA A 110 4.25 -8.22 0.95
N GLY A 111 3.21 -7.39 1.08
CA GLY A 111 3.32 -5.94 0.88
C GLY A 111 4.29 -5.31 1.89
N GLY A 112 4.14 -5.64 3.17
CA GLY A 112 5.03 -5.14 4.22
C GLY A 112 6.48 -5.56 4.00
N TYR A 113 6.72 -6.80 3.60
CA TYR A 113 8.06 -7.30 3.29
C TYR A 113 8.72 -6.53 2.15
N HIS A 114 8.02 -6.37 1.02
CA HIS A 114 8.56 -5.66 -0.14
C HIS A 114 8.79 -4.17 0.14
N LEU A 115 7.93 -3.54 0.93
CA LEU A 115 8.10 -2.12 1.27
C LEU A 115 9.28 -1.90 2.22
N VAL A 116 9.50 -2.82 3.16
CA VAL A 116 10.68 -2.80 4.03
C VAL A 116 11.96 -3.08 3.25
N LEU A 117 11.94 -4.00 2.27
CA LEU A 117 13.07 -4.21 1.37
C LEU A 117 13.39 -2.95 0.55
N GLU A 118 12.37 -2.29 0.00
CA GLU A 118 12.54 -1.04 -0.75
C GLU A 118 13.17 0.05 0.13
N LEU A 119 12.75 0.15 1.40
CA LEU A 119 13.33 1.09 2.37
C LEU A 119 14.77 0.73 2.75
N GLY A 120 15.10 -0.56 2.85
CA GLY A 120 16.46 -1.03 3.11
C GLY A 120 17.40 -0.91 1.90
N GLY A 121 16.85 -0.92 0.69
CA GLY A 121 17.59 -0.80 -0.57
C GLY A 121 18.00 0.64 -0.93
N ARG A 122 17.93 1.59 0.01
CA ARG A 122 18.40 2.98 -0.18
C ARG A 122 19.83 2.97 -0.76
N PRO A 123 20.13 3.67 -1.86
CA PRO A 123 21.50 4.12 -2.08
C PRO A 123 21.86 5.03 -0.89
N ALA A 124 23.08 4.90 -0.37
CA ALA A 124 23.60 5.86 0.60
C ALA A 124 23.44 7.26 0.01
N GLU A 125 22.71 8.15 0.69
CA GLU A 125 22.82 9.57 0.39
C GLU A 125 24.22 9.99 0.90
N ASP A 126 25.13 10.23 -0.05
CA ASP A 126 26.47 10.80 0.17
C ASP A 126 26.39 12.27 0.63
#